data_AF-A0AAQ3NUE4-F1
#
_entry.id   AF-A0AAQ3NUE4-F1
#
_cell.length_a   1.000
_cell.length_b   1.000
_cell.length_c   1.000
_cell.angle_alpha   90.00
_cell.angle_beta   90.00
_cell.angle_gamma   90.00
#
_symmetry.space_group_name_H-M   'P 1'
#
loop_
_entity.id
_entity.type
_entity.pdbx_description
1 polymer ?
#
loop_
_entity_poly.entity_id
_entity_poly.type
_entity_poly.pdbx_seq_one_letter_code
_entity_poly.pdbx_strand_id
1 'polypeptide(L)'
;METVGYDRADHFSPLIGAESLDGPLVAVERHVKAETEMELLSREGEFLSLDFCFSLSPSRISSNMSEKKKNMRGRRTVGAKKKPQPLVEVEDIEDATFFSKDETHQLRLSLLNWYDLNRRDLPWRSHLREDEEKQEEEEEVERKAYGVWVSEVMLQQTRVQTVIAYYNRWMQKWPTIYHLAQASLEEVNEMWAGLGYYRRARFLLEGAKKVVAEGGKIPKVASMLRKIPGIGDYTSGAIASIAFKEVVPVVDGNVVRVIARLRAVSANPKESVTVKRFWKLAAQLVDPVRPGDFNQALMELGATVCTPLNPSCSSCPASEFCQALSNAKHDSAVAVTDYPVKGVKVKQRCDFSAVCVVELLGAEALLDKNQSISKFILVKRPEEGLLAGLWEFPSVLLDGETVPSTRRETMNRFLKANFKIDVRKTCNIVLREDIGEFVHIFSHIRLKLYVELLVLQSKEGGEDDLFKSPDNKPTWKCVYSNALSGMGLTTSVRKVYNMVQNFKQKALPSKHVPTKKRTRTAQRS
;
A
#
# COMPACT_ATOMS: atom_id res chain seq x y z
N MET A 1 18.12 -70.59 16.64
CA MET A 1 19.49 -70.47 17.15
C MET A 1 19.50 -69.33 18.14
N GLU A 2 20.06 -69.57 19.34
CA GLU A 2 20.59 -68.60 20.33
C GLU A 2 19.67 -67.41 20.74
N THR A 3 18.99 -67.41 21.90
CA THR A 3 19.45 -67.09 23.30
C THR A 3 19.93 -65.63 23.49
N VAL A 4 19.55 -64.84 24.52
CA VAL A 4 18.81 -65.06 25.80
C VAL A 4 18.36 -63.70 26.42
N GLY A 5 17.36 -63.69 27.33
CA GLY A 5 16.98 -62.56 28.23
C GLY A 5 15.76 -61.74 27.76
N TYR A 6 14.62 -61.58 28.46
CA TYR A 6 14.31 -61.53 29.92
C TYR A 6 15.20 -60.51 30.66
N ASP A 7 14.72 -59.53 31.43
CA ASP A 7 13.43 -59.30 32.14
C ASP A 7 13.07 -57.79 31.99
N ARG A 8 11.91 -57.20 32.35
CA ARG A 8 10.73 -57.58 33.15
C ARG A 8 9.51 -56.71 32.75
N ALA A 9 8.34 -56.95 33.34
CA ALA A 9 7.18 -56.02 33.38
C ALA A 9 6.68 -55.85 34.83
N ASP A 10 5.97 -54.77 35.15
CA ASP A 10 5.03 -54.77 36.29
C ASP A 10 3.80 -53.88 35.99
N HIS A 11 2.63 -54.46 36.23
CA HIS A 11 1.31 -53.81 36.14
C HIS A 11 0.98 -53.09 37.46
N PHE A 12 0.01 -52.17 37.45
CA PHE A 12 -1.25 -52.34 38.22
C PHE A 12 -2.31 -51.33 37.78
N SER A 13 -3.59 -51.69 37.92
CA SER A 13 -4.76 -50.87 37.52
C SER A 13 -5.75 -50.72 38.71
N PRO A 14 -7.08 -50.53 38.58
CA PRO A 14 -7.71 -49.29 39.05
C PRO A 14 -8.84 -49.47 40.10
N LEU A 15 -9.20 -48.40 40.81
CA LEU A 15 -10.44 -48.25 41.61
C LEU A 15 -10.93 -46.79 41.46
N ILE A 16 -12.12 -46.50 40.93
CA ILE A 16 -13.49 -46.66 41.51
C ILE A 16 -13.70 -45.79 42.76
N GLY A 17 -14.64 -44.84 42.64
CA GLY A 17 -15.21 -44.05 43.73
C GLY A 17 -16.32 -43.16 43.17
N ALA A 18 -17.57 -43.45 43.52
CA ALA A 18 -18.75 -42.69 43.10
C ALA A 18 -19.38 -42.03 44.32
N GLU A 19 -19.92 -40.82 44.17
CA GLU A 19 -20.98 -40.32 45.05
C GLU A 19 -21.78 -39.20 44.37
N SER A 20 -23.08 -39.19 44.65
CA SER A 20 -24.08 -38.23 44.18
C SER A 20 -24.45 -37.24 45.28
N LEU A 21 -25.03 -36.07 44.93
CA LEU A 21 -26.26 -35.54 45.53
C LEU A 21 -26.63 -34.14 44.96
N ASP A 22 -27.89 -34.02 44.56
CA ASP A 22 -28.84 -32.88 44.59
C ASP A 22 -28.44 -31.41 44.27
N GLY A 23 -29.42 -30.69 43.67
CA GLY A 23 -29.30 -29.29 43.19
C GLY A 23 -29.53 -28.20 44.26
N PRO A 24 -30.03 -26.99 43.91
CA PRO A 24 -31.16 -26.80 43.00
C PRO A 24 -30.97 -25.75 41.89
N LEU A 25 -31.95 -25.71 40.97
CA LEU A 25 -32.16 -24.65 39.99
C LEU A 25 -32.54 -23.31 40.65
N VAL A 26 -31.96 -22.21 40.16
CA VAL A 26 -32.56 -20.87 40.27
C VAL A 26 -32.59 -20.25 38.88
N ALA A 27 -33.80 -20.08 38.34
CA ALA A 27 -34.02 -19.30 37.12
C ALA A 27 -34.12 -17.81 37.46
N VAL A 28 -33.51 -16.96 36.63
CA VAL A 28 -33.80 -15.52 36.60
C VAL A 28 -34.03 -15.12 35.15
N GLU A 29 -35.27 -14.76 34.84
CA GLU A 29 -35.68 -14.23 33.55
C GLU A 29 -35.02 -12.87 33.27
N ARG A 30 -34.76 -12.55 31.99
CA ARG A 30 -34.88 -11.16 31.50
C ARG A 30 -35.03 -11.07 29.98
N HIS A 31 -36.27 -10.75 29.59
CA HIS A 31 -36.74 -10.02 28.41
C HIS A 31 -36.06 -10.18 27.04
N VAL A 32 -36.84 -10.77 26.13
CA VAL A 32 -36.85 -10.44 24.70
C VAL A 32 -37.47 -9.05 24.51
N LYS A 33 -36.73 -8.11 23.90
CA LYS A 33 -37.22 -7.04 22.99
C LYS A 33 -36.08 -6.10 22.57
N ALA A 34 -35.73 -6.13 21.27
CA ALA A 34 -35.22 -4.98 20.51
C ALA A 34 -35.17 -5.37 19.02
N GLU A 35 -36.13 -4.88 18.25
CA GLU A 35 -36.10 -4.95 16.79
C GLU A 35 -35.19 -3.84 16.23
N THR A 36 -34.60 -4.11 15.07
CA THR A 36 -34.22 -3.13 14.03
C THR A 36 -33.39 -1.90 14.43
N GLU A 37 -32.08 -1.95 14.17
CA GLU A 37 -31.37 -0.81 13.57
C GLU A 37 -30.15 -1.32 12.78
N MET A 38 -30.26 -1.35 11.44
CA MET A 38 -29.19 -1.74 10.52
C MET A 38 -28.97 -0.66 9.46
N GLU A 39 -28.65 0.55 9.90
CA GLU A 39 -28.19 1.66 9.06
C GLU A 39 -27.13 2.47 9.83
N LEU A 40 -26.37 3.32 9.13
CA LEU A 40 -25.32 4.23 9.66
C LEU A 40 -23.95 3.62 10.06
N LEU A 41 -23.26 3.00 9.10
CA LEU A 41 -21.78 3.04 9.03
C LEU A 41 -21.29 3.40 7.61
N SER A 42 -21.82 4.49 7.07
CA SER A 42 -21.35 5.11 5.82
C SER A 42 -21.59 6.61 5.78
N ARG A 43 -21.05 7.31 6.79
CA ARG A 43 -20.76 8.75 6.77
C ARG A 43 -20.05 9.15 8.06
N GLU A 44 -18.77 9.49 7.96
CA GLU A 44 -18.19 10.58 8.74
C GLU A 44 -16.90 11.05 8.06
N GLY A 45 -16.81 12.36 7.86
CA GLY A 45 -15.84 12.95 6.94
C GLY A 45 -16.07 14.43 6.66
N GLU A 46 -16.57 15.17 7.65
CA GLU A 46 -16.67 16.63 7.62
C GLU A 46 -16.42 17.17 9.04
N PHE A 47 -15.29 17.84 9.22
CA PHE A 47 -14.96 18.57 10.45
C PHE A 47 -15.56 19.97 10.34
N LEU A 48 -16.47 20.34 11.25
CA LEU A 48 -16.89 21.73 11.43
C LEU A 48 -15.98 22.41 12.45
N SER A 49 -15.32 23.49 12.03
CA SER A 49 -14.74 24.47 12.95
C SER A 49 -15.85 25.42 13.36
N LEU A 50 -16.13 25.52 14.67
CA LEU A 50 -16.64 26.78 15.19
C LEU A 50 -15.49 27.78 15.20
N ASP A 51 -15.75 29.03 14.85
CA ASP A 51 -15.25 30.14 15.65
C ASP A 51 -16.11 31.41 15.48
N PHE A 52 -16.11 32.22 16.53
CA PHE A 52 -16.91 33.44 16.71
C PHE A 52 -16.21 34.65 16.05
N CYS A 53 -16.93 35.56 15.36
CA CYS A 53 -16.98 36.99 15.76
C CYS A 53 -17.93 37.90 14.96
N PHE A 54 -18.14 39.08 15.54
CA PHE A 54 -19.15 40.12 15.34
C PHE A 54 -19.28 40.86 13.99
N SER A 55 -20.55 41.16 13.66
CA SER A 55 -21.14 42.38 13.04
C SER A 55 -20.43 43.16 11.91
N LEU A 56 -21.20 43.46 10.84
CA LEU A 56 -21.79 44.80 10.61
C LEU A 56 -22.85 44.78 9.47
N SER A 57 -24.00 45.43 9.70
CA SER A 57 -25.05 45.80 8.72
C SER A 57 -24.68 47.16 8.06
N PRO A 58 -25.35 47.70 7.00
CA PRO A 58 -26.72 47.47 6.47
C PRO A 58 -26.73 47.28 4.90
N SER A 59 -27.80 47.32 4.09
CA SER A 59 -29.15 47.94 4.14
C SER A 59 -30.15 47.22 3.21
N ARG A 60 -31.47 47.43 3.42
CA ARG A 60 -32.54 47.02 2.49
C ARG A 60 -32.75 48.05 1.37
N ILE A 61 -33.10 47.59 0.15
CA ILE A 61 -34.06 48.28 -0.74
C ILE A 61 -34.94 47.21 -1.41
N SER A 62 -36.24 47.49 -1.52
CA SER A 62 -37.24 46.67 -2.23
C SER A 62 -37.82 47.43 -3.42
N SER A 63 -38.20 46.73 -4.49
CA SER A 63 -39.31 47.17 -5.34
C SER A 63 -39.97 46.00 -6.08
N ASN A 64 -41.30 46.01 -6.10
CA ASN A 64 -42.14 45.14 -6.91
C ASN A 64 -42.15 45.63 -8.37
N MET A 65 -42.46 44.74 -9.32
CA MET A 65 -43.60 44.97 -10.23
C MET A 65 -43.98 43.69 -11.01
N SER A 66 -45.29 43.50 -11.19
CA SER A 66 -45.88 42.46 -12.03
C SER A 66 -46.21 42.99 -13.42
N GLU A 67 -46.25 42.14 -14.45
CA GLU A 67 -47.24 42.35 -15.52
C GLU A 67 -47.67 41.07 -16.27
N LYS A 68 -48.86 41.13 -16.89
CA LYS A 68 -49.56 40.02 -17.56
C LYS A 68 -49.53 40.17 -19.08
N LYS A 69 -49.54 39.07 -19.84
CA LYS A 69 -50.23 38.88 -21.16
C LYS A 69 -50.19 37.37 -21.51
N LYS A 70 -51.31 36.64 -21.60
CA LYS A 70 -52.42 36.61 -22.59
C LYS A 70 -52.12 35.79 -23.86
N ASN A 71 -52.96 34.77 -24.09
CA ASN A 71 -53.00 33.87 -25.25
C ASN A 71 -53.35 34.56 -26.57
N MET A 72 -52.91 33.98 -27.69
CA MET A 72 -53.61 34.05 -28.97
C MET A 72 -53.47 32.73 -29.77
N ARG A 73 -54.54 32.33 -30.47
CA ARG A 73 -54.58 31.16 -31.37
C ARG A 73 -54.52 31.63 -32.83
N GLY A 74 -53.73 30.96 -33.67
CA GLY A 74 -53.74 31.07 -35.15
C GLY A 74 -54.14 29.74 -35.80
N ARG A 75 -54.63 29.76 -37.05
CA ARG A 75 -55.36 28.63 -37.67
C ARG A 75 -54.82 28.23 -39.06
N ARG A 76 -54.55 26.92 -39.23
CA ARG A 76 -54.47 26.11 -40.48
C ARG A 76 -53.47 26.50 -41.59
N THR A 77 -52.70 25.50 -42.01
CA THR A 77 -52.72 24.96 -43.39
C THR A 77 -52.54 23.43 -43.33
N VAL A 78 -52.94 22.72 -44.40
CA VAL A 78 -52.88 21.24 -44.51
C VAL A 78 -51.86 20.87 -45.59
N GLY A 79 -50.95 19.94 -45.28
CA GLY A 79 -49.92 19.44 -46.20
C GLY A 79 -49.90 17.91 -46.27
N ALA A 80 -49.61 17.37 -47.45
CA ALA A 80 -49.80 15.98 -47.86
C ALA A 80 -49.24 14.87 -46.94
N LYS A 81 -49.96 13.74 -46.89
CA LYS A 81 -49.49 12.47 -46.30
C LYS A 81 -48.35 11.87 -47.13
N LYS A 82 -47.20 11.56 -46.50
CA LYS A 82 -46.26 10.52 -46.97
C LYS A 82 -46.56 9.21 -46.24
N LYS A 83 -46.39 8.06 -46.92
CA LYS A 83 -46.47 6.72 -46.30
C LYS A 83 -45.32 6.57 -45.29
N PRO A 84 -45.53 5.95 -44.11
CA PRO A 84 -44.42 5.52 -43.28
C PRO A 84 -43.64 4.41 -44.01
N GLN A 85 -42.32 4.55 -44.04
CA GLN A 85 -41.40 3.43 -44.30
C GLN A 85 -41.33 2.54 -43.05
N PRO A 86 -40.84 1.29 -43.14
CA PRO A 86 -40.69 0.44 -41.97
C PRO A 86 -39.86 1.15 -40.90
N LEU A 87 -40.32 1.09 -39.65
CA LEU A 87 -39.51 1.50 -38.51
C LEU A 87 -38.28 0.59 -38.50
N VAL A 88 -37.10 1.20 -38.67
CA VAL A 88 -35.85 0.57 -38.22
C VAL A 88 -36.03 0.33 -36.72
N GLU A 89 -35.79 -0.90 -36.27
CA GLU A 89 -35.70 -1.19 -34.84
C GLU A 89 -34.54 -0.36 -34.29
N VAL A 90 -34.88 0.71 -33.57
CA VAL A 90 -33.90 1.52 -32.86
C VAL A 90 -33.56 0.75 -31.60
N GLU A 91 -32.44 0.03 -31.63
CA GLU A 91 -31.83 -0.52 -30.42
C GLU A 91 -31.66 0.61 -29.40
N ASP A 92 -32.03 0.36 -28.15
CA ASP A 92 -32.03 1.39 -27.13
C ASP A 92 -30.60 1.88 -26.86
N ILE A 93 -30.45 3.16 -26.50
CA ILE A 93 -29.13 3.80 -26.26
C ILE A 93 -28.32 3.08 -25.16
N GLU A 94 -28.97 2.25 -24.33
CA GLU A 94 -28.30 1.39 -23.36
C GLU A 94 -27.55 0.19 -23.99
N ASP A 95 -28.01 -0.37 -25.12
CA ASP A 95 -27.42 -1.57 -25.73
C ASP A 95 -26.02 -1.32 -26.30
N ALA A 96 -25.77 -0.13 -26.85
CA ALA A 96 -24.44 0.31 -27.29
C ALA A 96 -23.37 0.25 -26.17
N THR A 97 -23.79 0.15 -24.90
CA THR A 97 -22.91 0.16 -23.74
C THR A 97 -22.46 -1.21 -23.25
N PHE A 98 -23.01 -2.32 -23.76
CA PHE A 98 -22.71 -3.69 -23.32
C PHE A 98 -22.00 -4.53 -24.40
N PHE A 99 -21.28 -5.57 -23.97
CA PHE A 99 -20.69 -6.54 -24.91
C PHE A 99 -21.74 -7.55 -25.36
N SER A 100 -21.86 -7.78 -26.67
CA SER A 100 -22.72 -8.85 -27.19
C SER A 100 -22.15 -10.23 -26.84
N LYS A 101 -22.95 -11.30 -26.94
CA LYS A 101 -22.47 -12.66 -26.64
C LYS A 101 -21.34 -13.09 -27.58
N ASP A 102 -21.50 -12.86 -28.87
CA ASP A 102 -20.52 -13.23 -29.88
C ASP A 102 -19.24 -12.40 -29.76
N GLU A 103 -19.37 -11.09 -29.52
CA GLU A 103 -18.23 -10.21 -29.27
C GLU A 103 -17.47 -10.62 -28.00
N THR A 104 -18.19 -10.92 -26.91
CA THR A 104 -17.62 -11.42 -25.66
C THR A 104 -16.82 -12.70 -25.89
N HIS A 105 -17.36 -13.64 -26.68
CA HIS A 105 -16.69 -14.89 -27.02
C HIS A 105 -15.42 -14.67 -27.86
N GLN A 106 -15.49 -13.85 -28.92
CA GLN A 106 -14.33 -13.56 -29.76
C GLN A 106 -13.25 -12.77 -28.99
N LEU A 107 -13.64 -11.83 -28.13
CA LEU A 107 -12.72 -11.08 -27.29
C LEU A 107 -11.99 -12.01 -26.29
N ARG A 108 -12.70 -12.96 -25.67
CA ARG A 108 -12.11 -14.00 -24.80
C ARG A 108 -11.07 -14.83 -25.54
N LEU A 109 -11.44 -15.40 -26.69
CA LEU A 109 -10.53 -16.22 -27.50
C LEU A 109 -9.29 -15.43 -27.93
N SER A 110 -9.47 -14.24 -28.52
CA SER A 110 -8.35 -13.41 -28.98
C SER A 110 -7.42 -13.00 -27.83
N LEU A 111 -7.98 -12.60 -26.69
CA LEU A 111 -7.21 -12.13 -25.54
C LEU A 111 -6.47 -13.28 -24.83
N LEU A 112 -7.07 -14.46 -24.68
CA LEU A 112 -6.43 -15.63 -24.09
C LEU A 112 -5.31 -16.17 -25.01
N ASN A 113 -5.57 -16.33 -26.31
CA ASN A 113 -4.55 -16.75 -27.28
C ASN A 113 -3.35 -15.79 -27.30
N TRP A 114 -3.60 -14.47 -27.22
CA TRP A 114 -2.52 -13.50 -27.09
C TRP A 114 -1.77 -13.64 -25.76
N TYR A 115 -2.49 -13.84 -24.64
CA TYR A 115 -1.88 -13.96 -23.32
C TYR A 115 -0.98 -15.19 -23.21
N ASP A 116 -1.40 -16.34 -23.73
CA ASP A 116 -0.61 -17.57 -23.69
C ASP A 116 0.74 -17.42 -24.42
N LEU A 117 0.77 -16.61 -25.48
CA LEU A 117 1.97 -16.29 -26.26
C LEU A 117 2.81 -15.11 -25.70
N ASN A 118 2.19 -14.16 -24.97
CA ASN A 118 2.81 -12.86 -24.63
C ASN A 118 2.90 -12.56 -23.12
N ARG A 119 2.37 -13.42 -22.24
CA ARG A 119 2.45 -13.22 -20.79
C ARG A 119 3.89 -13.17 -20.32
N ARG A 120 4.23 -12.15 -19.53
CA ARG A 120 5.55 -12.07 -18.89
C ARG A 120 5.68 -13.17 -17.83
N ASP A 121 6.82 -13.86 -17.84
CA ASP A 121 7.23 -14.76 -16.76
C ASP A 121 7.50 -13.93 -15.50
N LEU A 122 6.82 -14.28 -14.41
CA LEU A 122 6.85 -13.56 -13.14
C LEU A 122 6.82 -14.57 -11.99
N PRO A 123 7.53 -14.35 -10.86
CA PRO A 123 7.65 -15.36 -9.80
C PRO A 123 6.32 -15.82 -9.15
N TRP A 124 5.30 -14.96 -9.15
CA TRP A 124 3.96 -15.31 -8.68
C TRP A 124 3.07 -15.98 -9.75
N ARG A 125 3.55 -16.04 -11.01
CA ARG A 125 2.94 -16.80 -12.11
C ARG A 125 3.62 -18.13 -12.39
N SER A 126 4.86 -18.35 -11.94
CA SER A 126 5.59 -19.61 -12.21
C SER A 126 4.96 -20.83 -11.54
N HIS A 127 4.17 -20.65 -10.48
CA HIS A 127 3.34 -21.68 -9.84
C HIS A 127 1.98 -21.91 -10.55
N LEU A 128 1.77 -21.33 -11.74
CA LEU A 128 0.57 -21.51 -12.58
C LEU A 128 0.84 -22.39 -13.80
N ARG A 129 1.91 -23.19 -13.78
CA ARG A 129 2.19 -24.18 -14.82
C ARG A 129 1.36 -25.43 -14.53
N GLU A 130 0.15 -25.44 -15.08
CA GLU A 130 -0.67 -26.64 -15.18
C GLU A 130 0.05 -27.64 -16.10
N ASP A 131 0.83 -28.55 -15.50
CA ASP A 131 0.99 -29.89 -16.08
C ASP A 131 -0.40 -30.55 -15.95
N GLU A 132 -1.23 -30.50 -17.00
CA GLU A 132 -2.68 -30.78 -16.97
C GLU A 132 -3.11 -32.18 -16.46
N GLU A 133 -2.15 -33.05 -16.14
CA GLU A 133 -2.36 -34.44 -15.71
C GLU A 133 -2.02 -34.71 -14.23
N LYS A 134 -1.53 -33.73 -13.48
CA LYS A 134 -1.29 -33.86 -12.02
C LYS A 134 -2.45 -33.27 -11.23
N GLN A 135 -3.01 -34.06 -10.31
CA GLN A 135 -3.90 -33.52 -9.28
C GLN A 135 -3.10 -32.54 -8.41
N GLU A 136 -3.38 -31.23 -8.50
CA GLU A 136 -2.79 -30.25 -7.59
C GLU A 136 -3.12 -30.66 -6.14
N GLU A 137 -2.09 -31.00 -5.36
CA GLU A 137 -2.26 -31.35 -3.94
C GLU A 137 -2.88 -30.15 -3.20
N GLU A 138 -3.74 -30.39 -2.20
CA GLU A 138 -4.45 -29.29 -1.52
C GLU A 138 -3.47 -28.25 -0.94
N GLU A 139 -2.29 -28.69 -0.46
CA GLU A 139 -1.23 -27.79 -0.02
C GLU A 139 -0.64 -26.91 -1.13
N GLU A 140 -0.54 -27.40 -2.37
CA GLU A 140 -0.04 -26.61 -3.50
C GLU A 140 -1.04 -25.52 -3.89
N VAL A 141 -2.34 -25.84 -3.89
CA VAL A 141 -3.41 -24.85 -4.11
C VAL A 141 -3.39 -23.76 -3.02
N GLU A 142 -3.21 -24.13 -1.75
CA GLU A 142 -3.10 -23.15 -0.65
C GLU A 142 -1.80 -22.33 -0.74
N ARG A 143 -0.66 -22.93 -1.12
CA ARG A 143 0.60 -22.21 -1.39
C ARG A 143 0.45 -21.23 -2.56
N LYS A 144 -0.25 -21.62 -3.63
CA LYS A 144 -0.61 -20.81 -4.81
C LYS A 144 -1.52 -19.65 -4.42
N ALA A 145 -2.58 -19.88 -3.66
CA ALA A 145 -3.48 -18.85 -3.15
C ALA A 145 -2.76 -17.83 -2.24
N TYR A 146 -1.89 -18.29 -1.33
CA TYR A 146 -1.05 -17.44 -0.51
C TYR A 146 -0.07 -16.61 -1.37
N GLY A 147 0.61 -17.25 -2.33
CA GLY A 147 1.52 -16.59 -3.26
C GLY A 147 0.85 -15.48 -4.07
N VAL A 148 -0.35 -15.74 -4.61
CA VAL A 148 -1.17 -14.73 -5.30
C VAL A 148 -1.56 -13.60 -4.35
N TRP A 149 -2.01 -13.90 -3.14
CA TRP A 149 -2.38 -12.86 -2.17
C TRP A 149 -1.21 -11.92 -1.85
N VAL A 150 -0.01 -12.47 -1.60
CA VAL A 150 1.21 -11.69 -1.37
C VAL A 150 1.54 -10.81 -2.57
N SER A 151 1.55 -11.35 -3.79
CA SER A 151 1.87 -10.56 -4.99
C SER A 151 0.86 -9.45 -5.24
N GLU A 152 -0.43 -9.73 -5.13
CA GLU A 152 -1.48 -8.74 -5.34
C GLU A 152 -1.43 -7.61 -4.31
N VAL A 153 -1.17 -7.90 -3.04
CA VAL A 153 -0.97 -6.87 -2.02
C VAL A 153 0.30 -6.06 -2.28
N MET A 154 1.39 -6.68 -2.74
CA MET A 154 2.61 -5.95 -3.12
C MET A 154 2.42 -5.06 -4.36
N LEU A 155 1.69 -5.52 -5.38
CA LEU A 155 1.48 -4.81 -6.66
C LEU A 155 0.58 -3.57 -6.53
N GLN A 156 -0.23 -3.47 -5.48
CA GLN A 156 -1.02 -2.26 -5.19
C GLN A 156 -0.15 -0.99 -5.23
N GLN A 157 -0.38 -0.15 -6.24
CA GLN A 157 0.36 1.10 -6.50
C GLN A 157 1.90 0.95 -6.60
N THR A 158 2.41 -0.25 -6.87
CA THR A 158 3.85 -0.54 -6.94
C THR A 158 4.18 -1.19 -8.28
N ARG A 159 5.33 -0.86 -8.89
CA ARG A 159 5.70 -1.39 -10.22
C ARG A 159 6.18 -2.84 -10.12
N VAL A 160 5.76 -3.68 -11.07
CA VAL A 160 6.16 -5.10 -11.20
C VAL A 160 7.66 -5.32 -10.99
N GLN A 161 8.52 -4.57 -11.69
CA GLN A 161 9.99 -4.70 -11.59
C GLN A 161 10.52 -4.51 -10.16
N THR A 162 9.89 -3.63 -9.37
CA THR A 162 10.25 -3.43 -7.97
C THR A 162 9.77 -4.61 -7.13
N VAL A 163 8.55 -5.10 -7.35
CA VAL A 163 7.93 -6.18 -6.57
C VAL A 163 8.70 -7.49 -6.66
N ILE A 164 9.26 -7.86 -7.82
CA ILE A 164 10.01 -9.12 -8.03
C ILE A 164 11.02 -9.41 -6.90
N ALA A 165 11.88 -8.45 -6.56
CA ALA A 165 12.93 -8.63 -5.55
C ALA A 165 12.40 -8.64 -4.10
N TYR A 166 11.19 -8.12 -3.84
CA TYR A 166 10.55 -8.21 -2.52
C TYR A 166 9.77 -9.50 -2.39
N TYR A 167 9.02 -9.89 -3.43
CA TYR A 167 8.28 -11.13 -3.48
C TYR A 167 9.19 -12.34 -3.25
N ASN A 168 10.30 -12.45 -3.99
CA ASN A 168 11.22 -13.58 -3.85
C ASN A 168 11.79 -13.69 -2.43
N ARG A 169 12.22 -12.57 -1.82
CA ARG A 169 12.73 -12.55 -0.44
C ARG A 169 11.63 -12.85 0.59
N TRP A 170 10.41 -12.38 0.35
CA TRP A 170 9.25 -12.62 1.20
C TRP A 170 8.87 -14.10 1.20
N MET A 171 8.68 -14.71 0.02
CA MET A 171 8.35 -16.12 -0.12
C MET A 171 9.48 -17.04 0.37
N GLN A 172 10.75 -16.60 0.28
CA GLN A 172 11.88 -17.32 0.89
C GLN A 172 11.82 -17.31 2.42
N LYS A 173 11.44 -16.20 3.06
CA LYS A 173 11.35 -16.11 4.54
C LYS A 173 10.06 -16.73 5.08
N TRP A 174 8.94 -16.52 4.40
CA TRP A 174 7.62 -16.99 4.78
C TRP A 174 6.95 -17.68 3.58
N PRO A 175 7.27 -18.96 3.32
CA PRO A 175 6.76 -19.68 2.14
C PRO A 175 5.29 -20.07 2.24
N THR A 176 4.70 -20.07 3.45
CA THR A 176 3.27 -20.36 3.67
C THR A 176 2.63 -19.36 4.61
N ILE A 177 1.30 -19.30 4.60
CA ILE A 177 0.51 -18.43 5.47
C ILE A 177 0.79 -18.64 6.97
N TYR A 178 1.10 -19.87 7.40
CA TYR A 178 1.47 -20.20 8.77
C TYR A 178 2.77 -19.54 9.21
N HIS A 179 3.79 -19.53 8.34
CA HIS A 179 5.06 -18.86 8.62
C HIS A 179 4.87 -17.35 8.80
N LEU A 180 4.04 -16.73 7.95
CA LEU A 180 3.71 -15.32 8.08
C LEU A 180 2.88 -15.04 9.36
N ALA A 181 1.91 -15.89 9.69
CA ALA A 181 1.07 -15.70 10.87
C ALA A 181 1.86 -15.74 12.19
N GLN A 182 3.01 -16.43 12.23
CA GLN A 182 3.92 -16.43 13.39
C GLN A 182 4.82 -15.19 13.45
N ALA A 183 4.94 -14.41 12.37
CA ALA A 183 5.84 -13.27 12.31
C ALA A 183 5.42 -12.11 13.24
N SER A 184 6.42 -11.38 13.73
CA SER A 184 6.23 -10.09 14.37
C SER A 184 5.92 -8.99 13.33
N LEU A 185 5.22 -7.94 13.76
CA LEU A 185 4.96 -6.77 12.91
C LEU A 185 6.28 -6.05 12.55
N GLU A 186 7.29 -6.12 13.41
CA GLU A 186 8.59 -5.47 13.17
C GLU A 186 9.34 -6.15 12.02
N GLU A 187 9.43 -7.48 12.02
CA GLU A 187 10.01 -8.24 10.90
C GLU A 187 9.24 -8.01 9.58
N VAL A 188 7.91 -7.97 9.63
CA VAL A 188 7.07 -7.71 8.46
C VAL A 188 7.34 -6.31 7.91
N ASN A 189 7.45 -5.30 8.78
CA ASN A 189 7.82 -3.95 8.40
C ASN A 189 9.24 -3.88 7.81
N GLU A 190 10.19 -4.66 8.35
CA GLU A 190 11.56 -4.73 7.82
C GLU A 190 11.63 -5.37 6.43
N MET A 191 10.90 -6.47 6.21
CA MET A 191 10.82 -7.11 4.89
C MET A 191 10.07 -6.25 3.86
N TRP A 192 9.12 -5.42 4.31
CA TRP A 192 8.39 -4.46 3.47
C TRP A 192 9.11 -3.13 3.24
N ALA A 193 10.26 -2.91 3.90
CA ALA A 193 10.95 -1.64 3.93
C ALA A 193 11.37 -1.17 2.53
N GLY A 194 10.76 -0.07 2.08
CA GLY A 194 10.99 0.52 0.75
C GLY A 194 9.84 0.33 -0.26
N LEU A 195 8.91 -0.61 -0.05
CA LEU A 195 7.70 -0.75 -0.89
C LEU A 195 6.66 0.35 -0.64
N GLY A 196 6.70 1.00 0.52
CA GLY A 196 5.72 1.99 0.94
C GLY A 196 4.34 1.42 1.23
N TYR A 197 3.43 2.28 1.70
CA TYR A 197 2.08 1.89 2.13
C TYR A 197 2.07 0.71 3.12
N TYR A 198 2.86 0.81 4.19
CA TYR A 198 3.08 -0.24 5.20
C TYR A 198 1.81 -0.81 5.84
N ARG A 199 0.69 -0.06 5.83
CA ARG A 199 -0.63 -0.57 6.25
C ARG A 199 -1.04 -1.83 5.48
N ARG A 200 -0.58 -2.01 4.23
CA ARG A 200 -0.73 -3.24 3.43
C ARG A 200 -0.07 -4.44 4.10
N ALA A 201 1.19 -4.30 4.51
CA ALA A 201 1.96 -5.36 5.17
C ALA A 201 1.33 -5.75 6.52
N ARG A 202 0.90 -4.75 7.30
CA ARG A 202 0.18 -4.96 8.56
C ARG A 202 -1.13 -5.72 8.34
N PHE A 203 -1.96 -5.31 7.38
CA PHE A 203 -3.20 -6.02 7.08
C PHE A 203 -2.98 -7.43 6.52
N LEU A 204 -1.93 -7.65 5.73
CA LEU A 204 -1.54 -8.98 5.25
C LEU A 204 -1.15 -9.91 6.41
N LEU A 205 -0.43 -9.40 7.42
CA LEU A 205 -0.13 -10.13 8.66
C LEU A 205 -1.39 -10.39 9.50
N GLU A 206 -2.25 -9.38 9.69
CA GLU A 206 -3.52 -9.51 10.43
C GLU A 206 -4.47 -10.53 9.75
N GLY A 207 -4.55 -10.49 8.42
CA GLY A 207 -5.31 -11.45 7.62
C GLY A 207 -4.74 -12.87 7.73
N ALA A 208 -3.41 -13.03 7.64
CA ALA A 208 -2.77 -14.34 7.79
C ALA A 208 -3.03 -14.94 9.18
N LYS A 209 -2.91 -14.13 10.24
CA LYS A 209 -3.26 -14.51 11.62
C LYS A 209 -4.73 -14.93 11.75
N LYS A 210 -5.65 -14.19 11.13
CA LYS A 210 -7.08 -14.53 11.11
C LYS A 210 -7.32 -15.89 10.44
N VAL A 211 -6.80 -16.10 9.23
CA VAL A 211 -7.01 -17.35 8.48
C VAL A 211 -6.44 -18.54 9.25
N VAL A 212 -5.25 -18.42 9.84
CA VAL A 212 -4.66 -19.49 10.67
C VAL A 212 -5.48 -19.78 11.92
N ALA A 213 -6.05 -18.77 12.58
CA ALA A 213 -6.96 -18.96 13.70
C ALA A 213 -8.31 -19.61 13.30
N GLU A 214 -8.75 -19.42 12.05
CA GLU A 214 -9.98 -20.00 11.47
C GLU A 214 -9.74 -21.38 10.80
N GLY A 215 -8.61 -22.04 11.07
CA GLY A 215 -8.29 -23.39 10.57
C GLY A 215 -7.32 -23.43 9.39
N GLY A 216 -6.74 -22.30 9.00
CA GLY A 216 -5.56 -22.22 8.12
C GLY A 216 -5.79 -22.40 6.62
N LYS A 217 -7.02 -22.64 6.18
CA LYS A 217 -7.39 -22.71 4.75
C LYS A 217 -7.86 -21.34 4.24
N ILE A 218 -7.30 -20.88 3.12
CA ILE A 218 -7.70 -19.62 2.49
C ILE A 218 -9.09 -19.80 1.87
N PRO A 219 -10.07 -18.90 2.15
CA PRO A 219 -11.41 -19.04 1.59
C PRO A 219 -11.41 -19.01 0.06
N LYS A 220 -12.05 -20.01 -0.56
CA LYS A 220 -12.03 -20.17 -2.03
C LYS A 220 -12.92 -19.19 -2.79
N VAL A 221 -13.81 -18.49 -2.07
CA VAL A 221 -14.87 -17.63 -2.63
C VAL A 221 -14.61 -16.16 -2.29
N ALA A 222 -14.67 -15.28 -3.28
CA ALA A 222 -14.41 -13.84 -3.15
C ALA A 222 -15.27 -13.15 -2.08
N SER A 223 -16.53 -13.58 -1.93
CA SER A 223 -17.43 -13.08 -0.88
C SER A 223 -16.95 -13.38 0.55
N MET A 224 -16.21 -14.48 0.74
CA MET A 224 -15.61 -14.85 2.02
C MET A 224 -14.23 -14.21 2.20
N LEU A 225 -13.43 -14.14 1.13
CA LEU A 225 -12.14 -13.43 1.12
C LEU A 225 -12.29 -11.96 1.54
N ARG A 226 -13.34 -11.26 1.12
CA ARG A 226 -13.66 -9.87 1.56
C ARG A 226 -13.89 -9.71 3.07
N LYS A 227 -14.08 -10.79 3.83
CA LYS A 227 -14.20 -10.76 5.30
C LYS A 227 -12.84 -10.76 6.01
N ILE A 228 -11.73 -10.84 5.25
CA ILE A 228 -10.36 -10.82 5.77
C ILE A 228 -9.84 -9.36 5.76
N PRO A 229 -9.23 -8.86 6.86
CA PRO A 229 -8.68 -7.51 6.91
C PRO A 229 -7.76 -7.16 5.73
N GLY A 230 -8.06 -6.05 5.06
CA GLY A 230 -7.27 -5.55 3.92
C GLY A 230 -7.55 -6.21 2.56
N ILE A 231 -8.43 -7.22 2.47
CA ILE A 231 -8.88 -7.77 1.19
C ILE A 231 -10.14 -7.03 0.71
N GLY A 232 -9.99 -6.20 -0.33
CA GLY A 232 -11.10 -5.56 -1.03
C GLY A 232 -11.60 -6.37 -2.25
N ASP A 233 -12.54 -5.81 -3.02
CA ASP A 233 -13.11 -6.45 -4.22
C ASP A 233 -12.04 -6.89 -5.23
N TYR A 234 -11.04 -6.04 -5.49
CA TYR A 234 -9.92 -6.37 -6.39
C TYR A 234 -9.15 -7.62 -5.92
N THR A 235 -8.66 -7.61 -4.67
CA THR A 235 -7.79 -8.67 -4.15
C THR A 235 -8.56 -9.98 -3.94
N SER A 236 -9.84 -9.91 -3.53
CA SER A 236 -10.69 -11.09 -3.41
C SER A 236 -10.99 -11.73 -4.78
N GLY A 237 -11.35 -10.93 -5.80
CA GLY A 237 -11.54 -11.43 -7.15
C GLY A 237 -10.25 -12.01 -7.75
N ALA A 238 -9.09 -11.41 -7.47
CA ALA A 238 -7.81 -11.87 -7.99
C ALA A 238 -7.41 -13.24 -7.39
N ILE A 239 -7.47 -13.39 -6.06
CA ILE A 239 -7.20 -14.66 -5.40
C ILE A 239 -8.20 -15.73 -5.87
N ALA A 240 -9.50 -15.44 -5.86
CA ALA A 240 -10.52 -16.43 -6.17
C ALA A 240 -10.47 -16.91 -7.63
N SER A 241 -10.28 -16.00 -8.59
CA SER A 241 -10.20 -16.38 -10.01
C SER A 241 -8.87 -17.05 -10.39
N ILE A 242 -7.73 -16.61 -9.83
CA ILE A 242 -6.40 -17.14 -10.19
C ILE A 242 -6.09 -18.45 -9.46
N ALA A 243 -6.39 -18.55 -8.16
CA ALA A 243 -6.06 -19.74 -7.37
C ALA A 243 -7.17 -20.79 -7.31
N PHE A 244 -8.44 -20.36 -7.35
CA PHE A 244 -9.59 -21.23 -7.12
C PHE A 244 -10.59 -21.31 -8.30
N LYS A 245 -10.25 -20.72 -9.45
CA LYS A 245 -11.05 -20.69 -10.69
C LYS A 245 -12.48 -20.16 -10.50
N GLU A 246 -12.75 -19.31 -9.51
CA GLU A 246 -14.06 -18.65 -9.36
C GLU A 246 -14.27 -17.64 -10.51
N VAL A 247 -15.45 -17.68 -11.15
CA VAL A 247 -15.81 -16.80 -12.27
C VAL A 247 -16.24 -15.42 -11.74
N VAL A 248 -15.25 -14.64 -11.30
CA VAL A 248 -15.41 -13.29 -10.76
C VAL A 248 -14.46 -12.29 -11.43
N PRO A 249 -14.91 -11.05 -11.66
CA PRO A 249 -14.08 -10.03 -12.31
C PRO A 249 -13.00 -9.46 -11.39
N VAL A 250 -11.95 -8.96 -12.01
CA VAL A 250 -10.90 -8.16 -11.37
C VAL A 250 -10.80 -6.82 -12.09
N VAL A 251 -10.84 -5.71 -11.33
CA VAL A 251 -10.81 -4.34 -11.89
C VAL A 251 -9.75 -3.50 -11.20
N ASP A 252 -8.65 -3.25 -11.91
CA ASP A 252 -7.58 -2.31 -11.52
C ASP A 252 -7.51 -1.11 -12.48
N GLY A 253 -6.49 -0.25 -12.32
CA GLY A 253 -6.25 0.88 -13.23
C GLY A 253 -5.89 0.49 -14.67
N ASN A 254 -5.44 -0.75 -14.92
CA ASN A 254 -5.19 -1.29 -16.26
C ASN A 254 -6.50 -1.74 -16.91
N VAL A 255 -7.29 -2.57 -16.22
CA VAL A 255 -8.62 -3.04 -16.66
C VAL A 255 -9.57 -1.87 -16.90
N VAL A 256 -9.64 -0.90 -15.99
CA VAL A 256 -10.43 0.34 -16.16
C VAL A 256 -10.07 1.05 -17.47
N ARG A 257 -8.78 1.17 -17.78
CA ARG A 257 -8.31 1.83 -18.99
C ARG A 257 -8.62 1.04 -20.26
N VAL A 258 -8.47 -0.29 -20.22
CA VAL A 258 -8.83 -1.16 -21.33
C VAL A 258 -10.33 -1.08 -21.61
N ILE A 259 -11.17 -1.33 -20.60
CA ILE A 259 -12.64 -1.31 -20.76
C ILE A 259 -13.13 0.08 -21.18
N ALA A 260 -12.58 1.16 -20.62
CA ALA A 260 -12.93 2.52 -21.03
C ALA A 260 -12.65 2.79 -22.51
N ARG A 261 -11.59 2.20 -23.09
CA ARG A 261 -11.26 2.34 -24.51
C ARG A 261 -12.10 1.40 -25.38
N LEU A 262 -12.33 0.16 -24.92
CA LEU A 262 -13.23 -0.78 -25.62
C LEU A 262 -14.65 -0.21 -25.77
N ARG A 263 -15.16 0.48 -24.74
CA ARG A 263 -16.55 0.99 -24.66
C ARG A 263 -16.69 2.51 -24.70
N ALA A 264 -15.66 3.21 -25.21
CA ALA A 264 -15.60 4.68 -25.31
C ALA A 264 -16.15 5.43 -24.07
N VAL A 265 -15.82 4.95 -22.86
CA VAL A 265 -16.34 5.48 -21.60
C VAL A 265 -15.60 6.76 -21.22
N SER A 266 -16.07 7.89 -21.76
CA SER A 266 -15.55 9.23 -21.49
C SER A 266 -16.07 9.80 -20.16
N ALA A 267 -15.78 9.08 -19.06
CA ALA A 267 -16.16 9.46 -17.70
C ALA A 267 -14.97 9.39 -16.75
N ASN A 268 -15.06 10.12 -15.64
CA ASN A 268 -14.04 10.10 -14.60
C ASN A 268 -14.06 8.74 -13.88
N PRO A 269 -12.96 7.96 -13.92
CA PRO A 269 -12.94 6.57 -13.45
C PRO A 269 -13.00 6.43 -11.92
N LYS A 270 -13.07 7.53 -11.18
CA LYS A 270 -13.19 7.55 -9.71
C LYS A 270 -14.62 7.78 -9.21
N GLU A 271 -15.56 8.13 -10.09
CA GLU A 271 -16.96 8.32 -9.71
C GLU A 271 -17.63 6.97 -9.46
N SER A 272 -18.44 6.89 -8.40
CA SER A 272 -19.02 5.62 -7.92
C SER A 272 -19.89 4.91 -8.98
N VAL A 273 -20.64 5.66 -9.78
CA VAL A 273 -21.43 5.15 -10.90
C VAL A 273 -20.51 4.57 -11.99
N THR A 274 -19.46 5.29 -12.35
CA THR A 274 -18.45 4.88 -13.35
C THR A 274 -17.69 3.64 -12.91
N VAL A 275 -17.30 3.56 -11.62
CA VAL A 275 -16.68 2.36 -11.02
C VAL A 275 -17.64 1.16 -11.11
N LYS A 276 -18.91 1.30 -10.71
CA LYS A 276 -19.92 0.23 -10.83
C LYS A 276 -20.08 -0.22 -12.30
N ARG A 277 -20.05 0.70 -13.26
CA ARG A 277 -20.09 0.38 -14.70
C ARG A 277 -18.89 -0.46 -15.13
N PHE A 278 -17.66 -0.11 -14.73
CA PHE A 278 -16.49 -0.93 -15.05
C PHE A 278 -16.54 -2.33 -14.43
N TRP A 279 -17.03 -2.47 -13.20
CA TRP A 279 -17.26 -3.80 -12.59
C TRP A 279 -18.32 -4.62 -13.33
N LYS A 280 -19.44 -4.02 -13.75
CA LYS A 280 -20.47 -4.70 -14.56
C LYS A 280 -19.92 -5.16 -15.91
N LEU A 281 -19.13 -4.32 -16.59
CA LEU A 281 -18.51 -4.63 -17.88
C LEU A 281 -17.44 -5.71 -17.76
N ALA A 282 -16.59 -5.65 -16.71
CA ALA A 282 -15.63 -6.71 -16.44
C ALA A 282 -16.34 -8.05 -16.19
N ALA A 283 -17.43 -8.07 -15.41
CA ALA A 283 -18.20 -9.27 -15.12
C ALA A 283 -18.80 -9.94 -16.36
N GLN A 284 -19.21 -9.17 -17.38
CA GLN A 284 -19.66 -9.73 -18.67
C GLN A 284 -18.51 -10.44 -19.40
N LEU A 285 -17.30 -9.91 -19.29
CA LEU A 285 -16.14 -10.37 -20.04
C LEU A 285 -15.42 -11.59 -19.44
N VAL A 286 -15.44 -11.80 -18.11
CA VAL A 286 -14.72 -12.92 -17.46
C VAL A 286 -15.00 -14.24 -18.15
N ASP A 287 -13.95 -14.94 -18.55
CA ASP A 287 -14.09 -16.26 -19.16
C ASP A 287 -14.57 -17.30 -18.13
N PRO A 288 -15.60 -18.13 -18.44
CA PRO A 288 -16.15 -19.09 -17.49
C PRO A 288 -15.28 -20.34 -17.29
N VAL A 289 -14.28 -20.58 -18.13
CA VAL A 289 -13.38 -21.75 -18.07
C VAL A 289 -12.02 -21.35 -17.49
N ARG A 290 -11.48 -20.22 -17.92
CA ARG A 290 -10.17 -19.67 -17.52
C ARG A 290 -10.28 -18.27 -16.88
N PRO A 291 -11.08 -18.07 -15.81
CA PRO A 291 -11.34 -16.74 -15.25
C PRO A 291 -10.07 -16.04 -14.74
N GLY A 292 -9.17 -16.80 -14.10
CA GLY A 292 -7.89 -16.29 -13.60
C GLY A 292 -6.96 -15.80 -14.71
N ASP A 293 -6.78 -16.59 -15.77
CA ASP A 293 -5.99 -16.18 -16.93
C ASP A 293 -6.64 -15.01 -17.66
N PHE A 294 -7.97 -15.00 -17.84
CA PHE A 294 -8.67 -13.89 -18.49
C PHE A 294 -8.48 -12.57 -17.72
N ASN A 295 -8.65 -12.58 -16.40
CA ASN A 295 -8.40 -11.43 -15.55
C ASN A 295 -6.94 -10.97 -15.66
N GLN A 296 -5.98 -11.91 -15.63
CA GLN A 296 -4.57 -11.58 -15.81
C GLN A 296 -4.24 -11.05 -17.22
N ALA A 297 -4.87 -11.58 -18.26
CA ALA A 297 -4.71 -11.15 -19.64
C ALA A 297 -5.21 -9.72 -19.85
N LEU A 298 -6.34 -9.36 -19.23
CA LEU A 298 -6.89 -8.01 -19.30
C LEU A 298 -6.00 -6.99 -18.56
N MET A 299 -5.43 -7.38 -17.41
CA MET A 299 -4.41 -6.60 -16.70
C MET A 299 -3.11 -6.47 -17.51
N GLU A 300 -2.63 -7.57 -18.11
CA GLU A 300 -1.41 -7.63 -18.92
C GLU A 300 -1.55 -6.75 -20.17
N LEU A 301 -2.66 -6.86 -20.90
CA LEU A 301 -2.98 -6.05 -22.07
C LEU A 301 -2.92 -4.56 -21.74
N GLY A 302 -3.51 -4.15 -20.62
CA GLY A 302 -3.40 -2.77 -20.15
C GLY A 302 -1.95 -2.38 -19.83
N ALA A 303 -1.20 -3.25 -19.16
CA ALA A 303 0.17 -2.99 -18.73
C ALA A 303 1.19 -2.90 -19.88
N THR A 304 1.05 -3.70 -20.95
CA THR A 304 2.07 -3.86 -22.00
C THR A 304 1.68 -3.27 -23.36
N VAL A 305 0.39 -3.30 -23.74
CA VAL A 305 -0.09 -2.87 -25.08
C VAL A 305 -0.93 -1.62 -25.00
N CYS A 306 -2.01 -1.64 -24.23
CA CYS A 306 -2.98 -0.55 -24.09
C CYS A 306 -2.49 0.47 -23.04
N THR A 307 -1.29 1.00 -23.23
CA THR A 307 -0.59 1.85 -22.24
C THR A 307 -1.25 3.24 -22.05
N PRO A 308 -0.97 3.97 -20.96
CA PRO A 308 -1.62 5.27 -20.70
C PRO A 308 -1.36 6.39 -21.71
N LEU A 309 -0.23 6.37 -22.42
CA LEU A 309 0.20 7.46 -23.32
C LEU A 309 0.34 7.01 -24.77
N ASN A 310 1.06 5.91 -25.02
CA ASN A 310 1.36 5.41 -26.36
C ASN A 310 0.84 3.97 -26.48
N PRO A 311 -0.47 3.75 -26.66
CA PRO A 311 -1.01 2.41 -26.81
C PRO A 311 -0.65 1.82 -28.18
N SER A 312 -0.15 0.58 -28.22
CA SER A 312 0.22 -0.14 -29.44
C SER A 312 -1.02 -0.73 -30.11
N CYS A 313 -1.93 0.14 -30.58
CA CYS A 313 -3.25 -0.25 -31.09
C CYS A 313 -3.19 -1.18 -32.31
N SER A 314 -2.14 -1.10 -33.14
CA SER A 314 -1.95 -1.95 -34.33
C SER A 314 -1.59 -3.41 -34.00
N SER A 315 -1.02 -3.68 -32.82
CA SER A 315 -0.70 -5.02 -32.32
C SER A 315 -1.62 -5.48 -31.19
N CYS A 316 -2.75 -4.79 -30.99
CA CYS A 316 -3.69 -5.09 -29.93
C CYS A 316 -4.66 -6.20 -30.35
N PRO A 317 -4.73 -7.34 -29.61
CA PRO A 317 -5.65 -8.46 -29.91
C PRO A 317 -7.13 -8.06 -29.80
N ALA A 318 -7.41 -6.96 -29.09
CA ALA A 318 -8.75 -6.41 -28.90
C ALA A 318 -9.04 -5.17 -29.78
N SER A 319 -8.22 -4.92 -30.82
CA SER A 319 -8.31 -3.71 -31.64
C SER A 319 -9.61 -3.61 -32.45
N GLU A 320 -10.12 -4.72 -32.96
CA GLU A 320 -11.37 -4.78 -33.75
C GLU A 320 -12.61 -4.41 -32.91
N PHE A 321 -12.58 -4.76 -31.62
CA PHE A 321 -13.65 -4.48 -30.65
C PHE A 321 -13.52 -3.11 -29.95
N CYS A 322 -12.55 -2.29 -30.34
CA CYS A 322 -12.18 -1.08 -29.61
C CYS A 322 -12.92 0.16 -30.13
N GLN A 323 -14.04 0.55 -29.50
CA GLN A 323 -14.80 1.74 -29.89
C GLN A 323 -13.96 3.02 -29.89
N ALA A 324 -13.06 3.24 -28.92
CA ALA A 324 -12.19 4.41 -28.91
C ALA A 324 -11.20 4.44 -30.10
N LEU A 325 -10.74 3.27 -30.58
CA LEU A 325 -9.92 3.16 -31.78
C LEU A 325 -10.74 3.39 -33.05
N SER A 326 -11.99 2.91 -33.08
CA SER A 326 -12.93 3.22 -34.16
C SER A 326 -13.16 4.74 -34.25
N ASN A 327 -13.49 5.39 -33.14
CA ASN A 327 -13.71 6.85 -33.08
C ASN A 327 -12.49 7.62 -33.58
N ALA A 328 -11.29 7.28 -33.10
CA ALA A 328 -10.03 7.92 -33.53
C ALA A 328 -9.63 7.67 -35.00
N LYS A 329 -10.21 6.66 -35.66
CA LYS A 329 -10.06 6.44 -37.12
C LYS A 329 -11.04 7.28 -37.94
N HIS A 330 -12.20 7.63 -37.38
CA HIS A 330 -13.23 8.42 -38.06
C HIS A 330 -13.10 9.93 -37.82
N ASP A 331 -12.59 10.34 -36.65
CA ASP A 331 -12.36 11.73 -36.28
C ASP A 331 -10.93 11.92 -35.74
N SER A 332 -10.12 12.70 -36.48
CA SER A 332 -8.74 13.02 -36.10
C SER A 332 -8.61 13.93 -34.89
N ALA A 333 -9.70 14.56 -34.42
CA ALA A 333 -9.71 15.33 -33.19
C ALA A 333 -9.86 14.46 -31.92
N VAL A 334 -10.20 13.17 -32.07
CA VAL A 334 -10.40 12.22 -30.96
C VAL A 334 -9.24 11.24 -30.90
N ALA A 335 -8.64 11.06 -29.73
CA ALA A 335 -7.59 10.09 -29.50
C ALA A 335 -8.05 8.94 -28.58
N VAL A 336 -7.51 7.73 -28.79
CA VAL A 336 -7.70 6.58 -27.88
C VAL A 336 -7.27 6.91 -26.44
N THR A 337 -6.35 7.87 -26.27
CA THR A 337 -5.84 8.36 -24.98
C THR A 337 -6.81 9.25 -24.20
N ASP A 338 -7.90 9.70 -24.81
CA ASP A 338 -8.91 10.54 -24.16
C ASP A 338 -9.83 9.71 -23.24
N TYR A 339 -9.80 8.39 -23.42
CA TYR A 339 -10.55 7.41 -22.64
C TYR A 339 -9.62 6.66 -21.66
N PRO A 340 -9.95 6.60 -20.36
CA PRO A 340 -10.98 7.38 -19.65
C PRO A 340 -10.52 8.82 -19.36
N VAL A 341 -11.47 9.71 -19.07
CA VAL A 341 -11.19 11.10 -18.72
C VAL A 341 -10.32 11.19 -17.45
N LYS A 342 -9.25 11.97 -17.53
CA LYS A 342 -8.32 12.18 -16.40
C LYS A 342 -8.96 13.15 -15.39
N GLY A 343 -9.41 12.61 -14.25
CA GLY A 343 -9.87 13.43 -13.12
C GLY A 343 -8.78 14.40 -12.62
N VAL A 344 -9.21 15.60 -12.19
CA VAL A 344 -8.33 16.65 -11.67
C VAL A 344 -7.54 16.15 -10.46
N LYS A 345 -6.24 16.45 -10.40
CA LYS A 345 -5.39 16.10 -9.25
C LYS A 345 -5.57 17.15 -8.15
N VAL A 346 -6.01 16.70 -6.97
CA VAL A 346 -6.03 17.52 -5.75
C VAL A 346 -4.59 17.91 -5.37
N LYS A 347 -4.39 19.17 -4.99
CA LYS A 347 -3.08 19.68 -4.51
C LYS A 347 -2.72 19.02 -3.19
N GLN A 348 -1.48 18.57 -3.06
CA GLN A 348 -0.97 17.93 -1.84
C GLN A 348 -0.84 18.95 -0.69
N ARG A 349 -1.06 18.50 0.55
CA ARG A 349 -0.78 19.31 1.75
C ARG A 349 0.74 19.50 1.87
N CYS A 350 1.19 20.69 2.29
CA CYS A 350 2.59 20.96 2.57
C CYS A 350 2.82 20.90 4.08
N ASP A 351 3.67 19.97 4.52
CA ASP A 351 3.99 19.76 5.94
C ASP A 351 5.48 20.05 6.17
N PHE A 352 5.86 20.43 7.39
CA PHE A 352 7.23 20.78 7.76
C PHE A 352 7.66 19.99 9.00
N SER A 353 8.92 19.54 9.05
CA SER A 353 9.44 18.79 10.20
C SER A 353 10.92 19.07 10.46
N ALA A 354 11.27 19.24 11.74
CA ALA A 354 12.64 19.20 12.21
C ALA A 354 13.02 17.77 12.60
N VAL A 355 14.11 17.25 12.06
CA VAL A 355 14.65 15.92 12.35
C VAL A 355 16.04 16.08 12.95
N CYS A 356 16.31 15.39 14.06
CA CYS A 356 17.62 15.39 14.72
C CYS A 356 18.20 13.98 14.75
N VAL A 357 19.31 13.79 14.05
CA VAL A 357 20.10 12.57 14.14
C VAL A 357 20.97 12.68 15.39
N VAL A 358 20.52 12.04 16.47
CA VAL A 358 21.28 11.99 17.72
C VAL A 358 22.22 10.80 17.68
N GLU A 359 23.51 11.09 17.75
CA GLU A 359 24.60 10.12 17.84
C GLU A 359 25.26 10.20 19.21
N LEU A 360 25.46 9.03 19.83
CA LEU A 360 26.11 8.86 21.11
C LEU A 360 27.48 8.22 20.88
N LEU A 361 28.54 8.87 21.36
CA LEU A 361 29.89 8.30 21.39
C LEU A 361 30.08 7.50 22.68
N GLY A 362 30.43 6.22 22.55
CA GLY A 362 30.83 5.39 23.69
C GLY A 362 32.21 5.76 24.22
N ALA A 363 32.53 5.33 25.45
CA ALA A 363 33.81 5.65 26.09
C ALA A 363 35.02 5.05 25.34
N GLU A 364 34.82 3.89 24.72
CA GLU A 364 35.82 3.13 23.97
C GLU A 364 36.27 3.81 22.66
N ALA A 365 35.45 4.72 22.11
CA ALA A 365 35.70 5.37 20.82
C ALA A 365 36.93 6.31 20.80
N LEU A 366 37.57 6.54 21.96
CA LEU A 366 38.80 7.32 22.10
C LEU A 366 40.08 6.49 21.94
N LEU A 367 40.01 5.16 22.07
CA LEU A 367 41.18 4.28 22.10
C LEU A 367 41.59 3.77 20.71
N ASP A 368 40.64 3.55 19.80
CA ASP A 368 40.94 3.13 18.42
C ASP A 368 40.28 4.05 17.37
N LYS A 369 41.12 4.75 16.59
CA LYS A 369 40.70 5.71 15.56
C LYS A 369 40.12 5.05 14.31
N ASN A 370 40.20 3.73 14.18
CA ASN A 370 39.76 3.02 12.99
C ASN A 370 38.34 2.42 13.11
N GLN A 371 37.75 2.35 14.31
CA GLN A 371 36.38 1.86 14.51
C GLN A 371 35.71 2.48 15.75
N SER A 372 35.38 3.78 15.68
CA SER A 372 34.53 4.42 16.70
C SER A 372 33.11 3.84 16.63
N ILE A 373 32.79 2.93 17.56
CA ILE A 373 31.45 2.34 17.70
C ILE A 373 30.50 3.38 18.28
N SER A 374 29.76 4.08 17.42
CA SER A 374 28.70 5.00 17.83
C SER A 374 27.31 4.37 17.81
N LYS A 375 26.45 4.83 18.72
CA LYS A 375 25.05 4.42 18.86
C LYS A 375 24.15 5.57 18.39
N PHE A 376 23.11 5.30 17.61
CA PHE A 376 22.12 6.28 17.17
C PHE A 376 20.79 6.08 17.90
N ILE A 377 20.12 7.16 18.27
CA ILE A 377 18.77 7.10 18.85
C ILE A 377 17.74 7.00 17.71
N LEU A 378 16.89 5.97 17.77
CA LEU A 378 15.68 5.85 16.97
C LEU A 378 14.44 5.86 17.87
N VAL A 379 13.36 6.44 17.36
CA VAL A 379 12.04 6.52 17.98
C VAL A 379 11.07 5.69 17.15
N LYS A 380 10.18 4.95 17.81
CA LYS A 380 9.08 4.23 17.14
C LYS A 380 7.89 5.18 17.00
N ARG A 381 7.40 5.35 15.78
CA ARG A 381 6.19 6.14 15.51
C ARG A 381 4.96 5.45 16.15
N PRO A 382 3.90 6.21 16.51
CA PRO A 382 2.66 5.63 17.02
C PRO A 382 2.11 4.52 16.13
N GLU A 383 1.32 3.60 16.68
CA GLU A 383 0.73 2.47 15.92
C GLU A 383 -0.39 2.91 14.95
N GLU A 384 -0.69 4.22 14.87
CA GLU A 384 -1.64 4.83 13.95
C GLU A 384 -1.06 6.03 13.19
N GLY A 385 -1.74 6.43 12.11
CA GLY A 385 -1.38 7.59 11.29
C GLY A 385 -0.27 7.34 10.27
N LEU A 386 0.46 8.40 9.90
CA LEU A 386 1.49 8.36 8.87
C LEU A 386 2.71 7.55 9.35
N LEU A 387 3.10 6.54 8.56
CA LEU A 387 4.24 5.65 8.82
C LEU A 387 4.14 4.92 10.18
N ALA A 388 2.93 4.53 10.56
CA ALA A 388 2.61 3.87 11.82
C ALA A 388 3.54 2.69 12.18
N GLY A 389 3.98 2.64 13.44
CA GLY A 389 4.81 1.56 14.01
C GLY A 389 6.25 1.48 13.47
N LEU A 390 6.69 2.38 12.59
CA LEU A 390 8.03 2.38 11.99
C LEU A 390 9.05 3.17 12.83
N TRP A 391 10.32 2.82 12.67
CA TRP A 391 11.44 3.48 13.33
C TRP A 391 11.93 4.70 12.53
N GLU A 392 12.17 5.81 13.21
CA GLU A 392 12.74 7.04 12.65
C GLU A 392 13.73 7.73 13.61
N PHE A 393 14.49 8.71 13.13
CA PHE A 393 15.22 9.61 14.01
C PHE A 393 14.26 10.58 14.73
N PRO A 394 14.58 11.06 15.95
CA PRO A 394 13.83 12.11 16.65
C PRO A 394 13.30 13.21 15.72
N SER A 395 11.99 13.32 15.61
CA SER A 395 11.32 14.25 14.69
C SER A 395 10.21 15.04 15.39
N VAL A 396 10.02 16.29 14.97
CA VAL A 396 8.92 17.15 15.43
C VAL A 396 8.28 17.81 14.21
N LEU A 397 6.95 17.89 14.17
CA LEU A 397 6.21 18.66 13.16
C LEU A 397 6.28 20.17 13.48
N LEU A 398 6.31 20.99 12.43
CA LEU A 398 6.45 22.44 12.52
C LEU A 398 5.25 23.11 11.85
N ASP A 399 4.78 24.20 12.45
CA ASP A 399 3.76 25.07 11.87
C ASP A 399 4.40 26.04 10.86
N GLY A 400 4.69 25.53 9.67
CA GLY A 400 5.33 26.29 8.58
C GLY A 400 6.86 26.25 8.55
N GLU A 401 7.44 27.09 7.70
CA GLU A 401 8.89 27.27 7.62
C GLU A 401 9.41 28.07 8.82
N THR A 402 10.44 27.56 9.48
CA THR A 402 11.01 28.17 10.71
C THR A 402 12.53 28.25 10.64
N VAL A 403 13.07 29.28 11.30
CA VAL A 403 14.52 29.52 11.41
C VAL A 403 15.22 28.45 12.27
N PRO A 404 16.53 28.19 12.05
CA PRO A 404 17.25 27.12 12.74
C PRO A 404 17.20 27.19 14.29
N SER A 405 17.15 28.39 14.87
CA SER A 405 17.02 28.59 16.32
C SER A 405 15.72 28.01 16.89
N THR A 406 14.58 28.31 16.27
CA THR A 406 13.26 27.78 16.65
C THR A 406 13.19 26.27 16.50
N ARG A 407 13.78 25.71 15.42
CA ARG A 407 13.89 24.25 15.22
C ARG A 407 14.70 23.60 16.34
N ARG A 408 15.87 24.17 16.67
CA ARG A 408 16.77 23.70 17.74
C ARG A 408 16.11 23.73 19.11
N GLU A 409 15.40 24.80 19.45
CA GLU A 409 14.70 24.92 20.75
C GLU A 409 13.59 23.88 20.87
N THR A 410 12.75 23.75 19.82
CA THR A 410 11.67 22.76 19.75
C THR A 410 12.20 21.34 19.88
N MET A 411 13.30 21.03 19.19
CA MET A 411 13.98 19.73 19.30
C MET A 411 14.56 19.51 20.70
N ASN A 412 15.19 20.51 21.33
CA ASN A 412 15.69 20.37 22.71
C ASN A 412 14.57 20.06 23.71
N ARG A 413 13.39 20.69 23.52
CA ARG A 413 12.19 20.42 24.33
C ARG A 413 11.72 18.97 24.14
N PHE A 414 11.68 18.50 22.89
CA PHE A 414 11.35 17.11 22.55
C PHE A 414 12.33 16.09 23.13
N LEU A 415 13.65 16.30 22.97
CA LEU A 415 14.69 15.41 23.48
C LEU A 415 14.67 15.31 25.02
N LYS A 416 14.45 16.45 25.69
CA LYS A 416 14.33 16.50 27.15
C LYS A 416 13.07 15.79 27.66
N ALA A 417 11.94 15.96 26.98
CA ALA A 417 10.67 15.34 27.38
C ALA A 417 10.66 13.81 27.17
N ASN A 418 11.19 13.32 26.03
CA ASN A 418 11.06 11.91 25.65
C ASN A 418 12.25 11.03 26.09
N PHE A 419 13.46 11.58 26.19
CA PHE A 419 14.68 10.81 26.48
C PHE A 419 15.41 11.27 27.74
N LYS A 420 14.87 12.26 28.47
CA LYS A 420 15.54 12.93 29.62
C LYS A 420 16.91 13.54 29.26
N ILE A 421 17.21 13.70 27.96
CA ILE A 421 18.45 14.31 27.47
C ILE A 421 18.34 15.83 27.62
N ASP A 422 18.77 16.34 28.76
CA ASP A 422 19.05 17.76 28.92
C ASP A 422 20.45 18.03 28.34
N VAL A 423 20.47 18.41 27.06
CA VAL A 423 21.67 18.62 26.23
C VAL A 423 22.70 19.57 26.86
N ARG A 424 22.32 20.41 27.84
CA ARG A 424 23.24 21.27 28.59
C ARG A 424 23.70 20.65 29.91
N LYS A 425 22.83 19.89 30.59
CA LYS A 425 23.12 19.30 31.90
C LYS A 425 23.73 17.89 31.81
N THR A 426 23.08 16.94 31.15
CA THR A 426 23.43 15.50 31.22
C THR A 426 24.52 15.06 30.24
N CYS A 427 24.71 15.79 29.13
CA CYS A 427 25.65 15.41 28.06
C CYS A 427 26.65 16.53 27.75
N ASN A 428 27.81 16.15 27.22
CA ASN A 428 28.70 17.06 26.51
C ASN A 428 28.32 17.05 25.02
N ILE A 429 28.14 18.24 24.43
CA ILE A 429 27.95 18.37 22.98
C ILE A 429 29.32 18.30 22.31
N VAL A 430 29.55 17.26 21.51
CA VAL A 430 30.78 17.12 20.71
C VAL A 430 30.64 17.88 19.39
N LEU A 431 29.45 17.83 18.78
CA LEU A 431 29.14 18.50 17.52
C LEU A 431 27.63 18.77 17.44
N ARG A 432 27.22 19.92 16.90
CA ARG A 432 25.82 20.21 16.58
C ARG A 432 25.68 21.07 15.34
N GLU A 433 25.33 20.46 14.21
CA GLU A 433 25.34 21.11 12.89
C GLU A 433 24.03 20.97 12.15
N ASP A 434 23.64 22.03 11.44
CA ASP A 434 22.53 21.98 10.49
C ASP A 434 23.06 21.38 9.17
N ILE A 435 22.51 20.23 8.80
CA ILE A 435 22.94 19.42 7.65
C ILE A 435 22.19 19.84 6.38
N GLY A 436 21.17 20.70 6.52
CA GLY A 436 20.33 21.19 5.43
C GLY A 436 18.97 20.51 5.34
N GLU A 437 18.30 20.69 4.21
CA GLU A 437 16.89 20.34 4.03
C GLU A 437 16.63 19.49 2.78
N PHE A 438 15.53 18.73 2.79
CA PHE A 438 14.98 18.14 1.57
C PHE A 438 13.46 17.93 1.65
N VAL A 439 12.82 17.79 0.49
CA VAL A 439 11.41 17.43 0.39
C VAL A 439 11.26 15.93 0.15
N HIS A 440 10.43 15.28 0.97
CA HIS A 440 9.93 13.92 0.75
C HIS A 440 8.46 13.99 0.28
N ILE A 441 8.11 13.22 -0.74
CA ILE A 441 6.79 13.28 -1.38
C ILE A 441 6.03 11.99 -1.09
N PHE A 442 4.95 12.10 -0.33
CA PHE A 442 3.88 11.11 -0.25
C PHE A 442 2.78 11.46 -1.26
N SER A 443 1.83 10.56 -1.48
CA SER A 443 0.73 10.78 -2.43
C SER A 443 -0.19 11.96 -2.07
N HIS A 444 -0.33 12.26 -0.77
CA HIS A 444 -1.20 13.31 -0.22
C HIS A 444 -0.45 14.42 0.53
N ILE A 445 0.84 14.23 0.85
CA ILE A 445 1.66 15.17 1.64
C ILE A 445 3.00 15.42 0.92
N ARG A 446 3.39 16.68 0.83
CA ARG A 446 4.73 17.16 0.50
C ARG A 446 5.42 17.59 1.79
N LEU A 447 6.23 16.71 2.38
CA LEU A 447 6.88 16.94 3.66
C LEU A 447 8.28 17.55 3.44
N LYS A 448 8.52 18.76 3.93
CA LYS A 448 9.86 19.38 3.97
C LYS A 448 10.52 19.03 5.30
N LEU A 449 11.67 18.35 5.24
CA LEU A 449 12.45 17.94 6.41
C LEU A 449 13.70 18.81 6.53
N TYR A 450 13.92 19.37 7.70
CA TYR A 450 15.14 20.07 8.10
C TYR A 450 15.97 19.13 8.98
N VAL A 451 17.24 18.89 8.65
CA VAL A 451 18.06 17.86 9.28
C VAL A 451 19.18 18.48 10.12
N GLU A 452 19.22 18.15 11.41
CA GLU A 452 20.31 18.48 12.32
C GLU A 452 21.06 17.20 12.73
N LEU A 453 22.39 17.28 12.84
CA LEU A 453 23.22 16.29 13.52
C LEU A 453 23.52 16.77 14.94
N LEU A 454 23.34 15.92 15.94
CA LEU A 454 23.72 16.17 17.32
C LEU A 454 24.56 15.00 17.84
N VAL A 455 25.87 15.23 17.99
CA VAL A 455 26.81 14.25 18.55
C VAL A 455 27.01 14.55 20.04
N LEU A 456 26.71 13.58 20.89
CA LEU A 456 26.76 13.68 22.35
C LEU A 456 27.76 12.67 22.93
N GLN A 457 28.33 13.06 24.06
CA GLN A 457 29.11 12.19 24.94
C GLN A 457 28.52 12.26 26.35
N SER A 458 28.45 11.13 27.07
CA SER A 458 28.02 11.12 28.47
C SER A 458 28.99 11.91 29.35
N LYS A 459 28.48 12.61 30.38
CA LYS A 459 29.31 13.25 31.41
C LYS A 459 29.68 12.31 32.57
N GLU A 460 28.88 11.27 32.79
CA GLU A 460 29.11 10.27 33.84
C GLU A 460 29.48 8.93 33.19
N GLY A 461 30.49 8.26 33.76
CA GLY A 461 31.17 7.10 33.17
C GLY A 461 30.38 5.78 33.16
N GLY A 462 29.05 5.83 33.23
CA GLY A 462 28.19 4.67 33.05
C GLY A 462 27.42 4.78 31.73
N GLU A 463 27.74 3.92 30.75
CA GLU A 463 26.96 3.83 29.49
C GLU A 463 25.53 3.29 29.71
N ASP A 464 25.21 2.83 30.91
CA ASP A 464 24.16 1.84 31.10
C ASP A 464 22.85 2.39 31.71
N ASP A 465 22.90 3.41 32.57
CA ASP A 465 21.71 3.85 33.34
C ASP A 465 20.95 5.04 32.73
N LEU A 466 21.58 5.85 31.88
CA LEU A 466 20.87 6.89 31.12
C LEU A 466 20.07 6.34 29.93
N PHE A 467 20.35 5.10 29.50
CA PHE A 467 19.91 4.59 28.20
C PHE A 467 19.14 3.27 28.23
N LYS A 468 18.81 2.73 29.40
CA LYS A 468 17.85 1.62 29.55
C LYS A 468 16.44 2.11 29.21
N SER A 469 15.78 1.43 28.27
CA SER A 469 14.37 1.72 27.95
C SER A 469 13.48 1.27 29.13
N PRO A 470 12.48 2.06 29.57
CA PRO A 470 11.76 1.77 30.82
C PRO A 470 10.88 0.50 30.82
N ASP A 471 10.53 -0.06 29.65
CA ASP A 471 9.43 -1.02 29.52
C ASP A 471 9.67 -2.12 28.48
N ASN A 472 8.91 -3.23 28.61
CA ASN A 472 8.86 -4.38 27.69
C ASN A 472 8.45 -4.06 26.23
N LYS A 473 8.15 -2.79 25.90
CA LYS A 473 7.95 -2.30 24.52
C LYS A 473 8.64 -0.93 24.36
N PRO A 474 9.93 -0.89 23.97
CA PRO A 474 10.67 0.35 23.82
C PRO A 474 10.02 1.28 22.78
N THR A 475 9.58 2.46 23.20
CA THR A 475 9.14 3.56 22.30
C THR A 475 10.31 4.24 21.59
N TRP A 476 11.53 3.98 22.06
CA TRP A 476 12.79 4.41 21.45
C TRP A 476 13.90 3.41 21.79
N LYS A 477 14.93 3.32 20.93
CA LYS A 477 16.08 2.42 21.11
C LYS A 477 17.38 3.04 20.60
N CYS A 478 18.50 2.63 21.19
CA CYS A 478 19.83 2.91 20.69
C CYS A 478 20.26 1.79 19.72
N VAL A 479 20.76 2.16 18.53
CA VAL A 479 21.22 1.21 17.50
C VAL A 479 22.65 1.54 17.07
N TYR A 480 23.51 0.54 17.03
CA TYR A 480 24.87 0.69 16.54
C TYR A 480 24.93 1.07 15.05
N SER A 481 25.92 1.90 14.68
CA SER A 481 26.15 2.39 13.32
C SER A 481 26.18 1.30 12.24
N ASN A 482 26.74 0.13 12.55
CA ASN A 482 26.79 -1.03 11.65
C ASN A 482 25.40 -1.65 11.41
N ALA A 483 24.62 -1.87 12.46
CA ALA A 483 23.27 -2.44 12.39
C ALA A 483 22.28 -1.52 11.66
N LEU A 484 22.43 -0.19 11.81
CA LEU A 484 21.55 0.79 11.17
C LEU A 484 21.47 0.67 9.65
N SER A 485 22.57 0.24 9.00
CA SER A 485 22.64 0.02 7.55
C SER A 485 21.82 -1.18 7.08
N GLY A 486 21.68 -2.21 7.93
CA GLY A 486 20.91 -3.42 7.66
C GLY A 486 19.41 -3.29 7.99
N MET A 487 19.03 -2.35 8.85
CA MET A 487 17.63 -2.15 9.26
C MET A 487 16.70 -1.77 8.09
N GLY A 488 15.46 -2.25 8.18
CA GLY A 488 14.35 -1.90 7.29
C GLY A 488 13.79 -0.49 7.52
N LEU A 489 14.66 0.52 7.45
CA LEU A 489 14.29 1.93 7.61
C LEU A 489 13.62 2.49 6.35
N THR A 490 12.70 3.44 6.56
CA THR A 490 11.98 4.12 5.47
C THR A 490 12.92 4.93 4.57
N THR A 491 12.51 5.19 3.33
CA THR A 491 13.30 5.94 2.34
C THR A 491 13.66 7.35 2.80
N SER A 492 12.80 8.02 3.59
CA SER A 492 13.10 9.32 4.19
C SER A 492 14.18 9.21 5.27
N VAL A 493 14.05 8.26 6.20
CA VAL A 493 15.03 8.03 7.29
C VAL A 493 16.39 7.60 6.73
N ARG A 494 16.42 6.70 5.73
CA ARG A 494 17.66 6.30 5.04
C ARG A 494 18.32 7.50 4.32
N LYS A 495 17.53 8.40 3.74
CA LYS A 495 18.07 9.64 3.14
C LYS A 495 18.63 10.61 4.18
N VAL A 496 17.97 10.78 5.32
CA VAL A 496 18.48 11.57 6.46
C VAL A 496 19.83 11.01 6.95
N TYR A 497 19.94 9.68 7.13
CA TYR A 497 21.19 9.04 7.52
C TYR A 497 22.31 9.28 6.49
N ASN A 498 22.01 9.10 5.21
CA ASN A 498 22.98 9.33 4.13
C ASN A 498 23.45 10.79 4.07
N MET A 499 22.58 11.77 4.38
CA MET A 499 22.99 13.18 4.48
C MET A 499 24.03 13.40 5.59
N VAL A 500 23.83 12.80 6.77
CA VAL A 500 24.78 12.83 7.89
C VAL A 500 26.10 12.14 7.54
N GLN A 501 26.05 10.97 6.90
CA GLN A 501 27.28 10.26 6.50
C GLN A 501 28.07 11.05 5.46
N ASN A 502 27.41 11.62 4.46
CA ASN A 502 28.04 12.49 3.46
C ASN A 502 28.64 13.77 4.07
N PHE A 503 28.00 14.34 5.10
CA PHE A 503 28.54 15.48 5.85
C PHE A 503 29.83 15.09 6.58
N LYS A 504 29.82 13.99 7.34
CA LYS A 504 31.00 13.49 8.06
C LYS A 504 32.19 13.20 7.14
N GLN A 505 31.94 12.56 6.00
CA GLN A 505 32.98 12.29 5.00
C GLN A 505 33.64 13.56 4.44
N LYS A 506 32.89 14.66 4.31
CA LYS A 506 33.41 15.97 3.89
C LYS A 506 34.10 16.74 5.02
N ALA A 507 33.63 16.56 6.26
CA ALA A 507 34.19 17.22 7.45
C ALA A 507 35.50 16.58 7.93
N LEU A 508 35.76 15.32 7.60
CA LEU A 508 37.06 14.67 7.77
C LEU A 508 38.04 15.23 6.72
N PRO A 509 39.09 15.99 7.11
CA PRO A 509 40.03 16.52 6.13
C PRO A 509 40.77 15.38 5.44
N SER A 510 40.73 15.36 4.11
CA SER A 510 41.53 14.40 3.35
C SER A 510 43.01 14.65 3.65
N LYS A 511 43.66 13.68 4.29
CA LYS A 511 45.12 13.67 4.41
C LYS A 511 45.73 13.33 3.05
N HIS A 512 45.70 14.31 2.14
CA HIS A 512 46.66 14.36 1.05
C HIS A 512 48.05 14.47 1.68
N VAL A 513 48.70 13.31 1.85
CA VAL A 513 50.12 13.23 2.16
C VAL A 513 50.85 14.03 1.07
N PRO A 514 51.60 15.11 1.40
CA PRO A 514 52.42 15.78 0.41
C PRO A 514 53.51 14.79 0.00
N THR A 515 53.42 14.26 -1.22
CA THR A 515 54.49 13.45 -1.81
C THR A 515 55.76 14.31 -1.79
N LYS A 516 56.75 13.92 -0.96
CA LYS A 516 58.03 14.61 -0.85
C LYS A 516 58.58 14.87 -2.25
N LYS A 517 58.89 16.13 -2.56
CA LYS A 517 59.65 16.48 -3.78
C LYS A 517 60.91 15.63 -3.80
N ARG A 518 61.01 14.73 -4.78
CA ARG A 518 62.16 13.86 -4.98
C ARG A 518 63.30 14.72 -5.53
N THR A 519 64.24 15.10 -4.66
CA THR A 519 65.41 15.89 -5.03
C THR A 519 66.18 15.14 -6.12
N ARG A 520 66.40 15.78 -7.28
CA ARG A 520 67.06 15.14 -8.42
C ARG A 520 68.58 15.27 -8.27
N THR A 521 69.19 14.37 -7.51
CA THR A 521 70.65 14.27 -7.39
C THR A 521 71.25 13.96 -8.77
N ALA A 522 72.26 14.72 -9.19
CA ALA A 522 72.95 14.53 -10.45
C ALA A 522 74.26 13.76 -10.25
N GLN A 523 74.37 12.59 -10.86
CA GLN A 523 75.61 11.90 -11.23
C GLN A 523 75.35 11.39 -12.67
N ARG A 524 76.12 11.70 -13.72
CA ARG A 524 77.59 11.60 -13.92
C ARG A 524 78.13 10.19 -13.71
N SER A 525 77.83 9.30 -14.66
CA SER A 525 78.79 8.51 -15.43
C SER A 525 78.12 8.15 -16.75
#